data_AF-A0A524GMH1-F1
#
_entry.id   AF-A0A524GMH1-F1
#
_cell.length_a   1.000
_cell.length_b   1.000
_cell.length_c   1.000
_cell.angle_alpha   90.00
_cell.angle_beta   90.00
_cell.angle_gamma   90.00
#
_symmetry.space_group_name_H-M   'P 1'
#
loop_
_entity.id
_entity.type
_entity.pdbx_description
1 polymer ?
#
loop_
_entity_poly.entity_id
_entity_poly.type
_entity_poly.pdbx_seq_one_letter_code
_entity_poly.pdbx_strand_id
1 'polypeptide(L)' 'MNKSPVFRSKVLAVSLAAAFVLLTVPVRDFAAGAPKASGSGGNGALSGYIYGEDMRTPVRNAVVKLRSLDSQIEYESEPT' A
#
# COMPACT_ATOMS: atom_id res chain seq x y z
N MET A 1 46.73 9.15 34.52
CA MET A 1 46.27 9.90 33.33
C MET A 1 44.97 9.27 32.85
N ASN A 2 43.84 9.81 33.28
CA ASN A 2 42.53 9.15 33.11
C ASN A 2 41.87 9.76 31.87
N LYS A 3 41.87 9.03 30.75
CA LYS A 3 41.14 9.44 29.55
C LYS A 3 39.65 9.35 29.86
N SER A 4 39.01 10.48 30.14
CA SER A 4 37.63 10.52 30.60
C SER A 4 36.67 10.02 29.50
N PRO A 5 35.78 9.04 29.78
CA PRO A 5 34.90 8.42 28.77
C PRO A 5 33.67 9.27 28.42
N VAL A 6 33.60 10.51 28.89
CA VAL A 6 32.45 11.41 28.77
C VAL A 6 32.03 11.62 27.32
N PHE A 7 32.98 11.58 26.38
CA PHE A 7 32.70 11.74 24.95
C PHE A 7 31.92 10.55 24.36
N ARG A 8 32.24 9.31 24.76
CA ARG A 8 31.50 8.10 24.34
C ARG A 8 30.08 8.09 24.90
N SER A 9 29.92 8.53 26.15
CA SER A 9 28.60 8.64 26.78
C SER A 9 27.70 9.66 26.11
N LYS A 10 28.24 10.78 25.62
CA LYS A 10 27.46 11.80 24.91
C LYS A 10 26.99 11.30 23.54
N VAL A 11 27.87 10.65 22.77
CA VAL A 11 27.50 10.04 21.48
C VAL A 11 26.43 8.97 21.66
N LEU A 12 26.59 8.10 22.67
CA LEU A 12 25.61 7.08 22.98
C LEU A 12 24.25 7.68 23.38
N ALA A 13 24.25 8.69 24.25
CA ALA A 13 23.03 9.37 24.67
C ALA A 13 22.31 10.05 23.49
N VAL A 14 23.06 10.72 22.60
CA VAL A 14 22.48 11.35 21.39
C VAL A 14 21.94 10.28 20.44
N SER A 15 22.64 9.17 20.22
CA SER A 15 22.15 8.08 19.37
C SER A 15 20.88 7.43 19.92
N LEU A 16 20.80 7.28 21.24
CA LEU A 16 19.63 6.69 21.88
C LEU A 16 18.43 7.63 21.78
N ALA A 17 18.62 8.93 22.05
CA ALA A 17 17.60 9.94 21.88
C ALA A 17 17.10 10.02 20.42
N ALA A 18 18.03 9.98 19.45
CA ALA A 18 17.69 9.96 18.03
C ALA A 18 16.86 8.72 17.64
N ALA A 19 17.18 7.54 18.18
CA ALA A 19 16.41 6.32 17.93
C ALA A 19 14.96 6.44 18.44
N PHE A 20 14.76 6.99 19.64
CA PHE A 20 13.41 7.22 20.18
C PHE A 20 12.62 8.27 19.37
N VAL A 21 13.26 9.34 18.91
CA VAL A 21 12.62 10.31 18.02
C VAL A 21 12.23 9.64 16.70
N LEU A 22 13.10 8.81 16.14
CA LEU A 22 12.85 8.10 14.88
C LEU A 22 11.65 7.13 14.98
N LEU A 23 11.36 6.58 16.17
CA LEU A 23 10.17 5.76 16.40
C LEU A 23 8.85 6.55 16.36
N THR A 24 8.89 7.88 16.56
CA THR A 24 7.71 8.74 16.45
C THR A 24 7.43 9.21 15.03
N VAL A 25 8.37 8.96 14.12
CA VAL A 25 8.27 9.42 12.73
C VAL A 25 7.26 8.52 12.00
N PRO A 26 6.22 9.11 11.35
CA PRO A 26 5.22 8.35 10.61
C PRO A 26 5.83 7.75 9.34
N VAL A 27 6.32 6.52 9.43
CA VAL A 27 6.94 5.77 8.32
C VAL A 27 6.06 5.66 7.06
N ARG A 28 4.74 5.81 7.22
CA ARG A 28 3.76 5.85 6.11
C ARG A 28 4.04 6.99 5.12
N ASP A 29 4.55 8.12 5.59
CA ASP A 29 4.80 9.29 4.75
C ASP A 29 6.10 9.14 3.95
N PHE A 30 7.00 8.25 4.39
CA PHE A 30 8.21 7.86 3.67
C PHE A 30 7.94 6.82 2.56
N ALA A 31 6.78 6.17 2.60
CA ALA A 31 6.34 5.21 1.59
C ALA A 31 5.76 5.88 0.32
N ALA A 32 5.71 7.22 0.26
CA ALA A 32 5.17 7.97 -0.88
C ALA A 32 5.93 7.72 -2.22
N GLY A 33 7.14 7.15 -2.17
CA GLY A 33 7.94 6.76 -3.34
C GLY A 33 8.06 5.24 -3.58
N ALA A 34 7.47 4.40 -2.73
CA ALA A 34 7.45 2.96 -2.99
C ALA A 34 6.40 2.66 -4.08
N PRO A 35 6.71 1.84 -5.11
CA PRO A 35 5.69 1.38 -6.02
C PRO A 35 4.62 0.70 -5.18
N LYS A 36 3.38 1.23 -5.25
CA LYS A 36 2.23 0.67 -4.54
C LYS A 36 2.15 -0.80 -4.91
N ALA A 37 2.61 -1.67 -4.02
CA ALA A 37 2.44 -3.10 -4.18
C ALA A 37 0.96 -3.31 -4.44
N SER A 38 0.67 -3.93 -5.59
CA SER A 38 -0.67 -4.24 -6.11
C SER A 38 -1.68 -4.44 -4.97
N GLY A 39 -2.46 -3.41 -4.65
CA GLY A 39 -3.41 -3.51 -3.54
C GLY A 39 -4.01 -2.23 -2.95
N SER A 40 -3.44 -1.02 -3.15
CA SER A 40 -3.98 0.16 -2.44
C SER A 40 -3.81 1.50 -3.17
N GLY A 41 -4.07 1.53 -4.48
CA GLY A 41 -4.32 2.80 -5.18
C GLY A 41 -3.40 3.13 -6.35
N GLY A 42 -3.05 2.12 -7.17
CA GLY A 42 -2.72 2.32 -8.58
C GLY A 42 -3.89 1.88 -9.45
N ASN A 43 -4.02 2.43 -10.66
CA ASN A 43 -4.99 1.96 -11.65
C ASN A 43 -4.71 0.49 -11.97
N GLY A 44 -5.45 -0.42 -11.34
CA GLY A 44 -5.41 -1.85 -11.65
C GLY A 44 -6.37 -2.20 -12.79
N ALA A 45 -6.01 -3.18 -13.60
CA ALA A 45 -6.92 -3.77 -14.60
C ALA A 45 -7.49 -5.08 -14.05
N LEU A 46 -8.82 -5.23 -14.11
CA LEU A 46 -9.52 -6.47 -13.79
C LEU A 46 -10.03 -7.09 -15.09
N SER A 47 -9.69 -8.36 -15.34
CA SER A 47 -10.10 -9.10 -16.54
C SER A 47 -10.44 -10.54 -16.18
N GLY A 48 -11.46 -11.12 -16.81
CA GLY A 48 -11.92 -12.48 -16.56
C GLY A 48 -13.16 -12.84 -17.37
N TYR A 49 -13.65 -14.07 -17.19
CA TYR A 49 -14.87 -14.58 -17.80
C TYR A 49 -15.98 -14.76 -16.76
N ILE A 50 -17.22 -14.50 -17.17
CA ILE A 50 -18.41 -14.77 -16.36
C ILE A 50 -19.03 -16.05 -16.87
N TYR A 51 -19.17 -17.04 -15.99
CA TYR A 51 -19.79 -18.32 -16.31
C TYR A 51 -21.20 -18.39 -15.72
N GLY A 52 -22.07 -19.15 -16.38
CA GLY A 52 -23.37 -19.51 -15.83
C GLY A 52 -23.26 -20.48 -14.65
N GLU A 53 -24.41 -20.95 -14.16
CA GLU A 53 -24.49 -21.89 -13.03
C GLU A 53 -23.70 -23.19 -13.26
N ASP A 54 -23.57 -23.62 -14.51
CA ASP A 54 -22.82 -24.80 -14.91
C ASP A 54 -21.29 -24.66 -14.78
N MET A 55 -20.79 -23.44 -14.51
CA MET A 55 -19.38 -23.06 -14.45
C MET A 55 -18.56 -23.40 -15.71
N ARG A 56 -19.23 -23.64 -16.84
CA ARG A 56 -18.59 -24.07 -18.09
C ARG A 56 -18.95 -23.18 -19.26
N THR A 57 -20.19 -22.70 -19.31
CA THR A 57 -20.68 -21.87 -20.41
C THR A 57 -20.51 -20.40 -20.07
N PRO A 58 -19.73 -19.62 -20.86
CA PRO A 58 -19.60 -18.20 -20.63
C PRO A 58 -20.92 -17.48 -20.95
N VAL A 59 -21.28 -16.53 -20.10
CA VAL A 59 -22.45 -15.67 -20.28
C VAL A 59 -22.15 -14.68 -21.41
N ARG A 60 -23.02 -14.63 -22.42
CA ARG A 60 -22.93 -13.66 -23.52
C ARG A 60 -23.60 -12.35 -23.13
N ASN A 61 -23.06 -11.24 -23.63
CA ASN A 61 -23.52 -9.88 -23.42
C ASN A 61 -23.59 -9.51 -21.93
N ALA A 62 -22.66 -10.03 -21.13
CA ALA A 62 -22.58 -9.68 -19.72
C ALA A 62 -22.15 -8.21 -19.58
N VAL A 63 -22.79 -7.50 -18.64
CA VAL A 63 -22.44 -6.13 -18.27
C VAL A 63 -22.04 -6.13 -16.80
N VAL A 64 -20.85 -5.63 -16.51
CA VAL A 64 -20.29 -5.61 -15.15
C VAL A 64 -20.26 -4.17 -14.64
N LYS A 65 -20.81 -3.95 -13.45
CA LYS A 65 -20.75 -2.67 -12.75
C LYS A 65 -19.93 -2.81 -11.48
N LEU A 66 -18.92 -1.96 -11.32
CA LEU A 66 -18.02 -1.95 -10.16
C LEU A 66 -18.03 -0.56 -9.52
N ARG A 67 -18.00 -0.50 -8.19
CA ARG A 67 -17.84 0.75 -7.45
C ARG A 67 -16.58 0.68 -6.60
N SER A 68 -15.71 1.67 -6.75
CA SER A 68 -14.55 1.86 -5.87
C SER A 68 -15.01 2.30 -4.49
N LEU A 69 -14.59 1.62 -3.43
CA LEU A 69 -14.89 2.03 -2.05
C LEU A 69 -14.12 3.29 -1.64
N ASP A 70 -12.93 3.49 -2.22
CA ASP A 70 -12.06 4.63 -1.90
C ASP A 70 -12.53 5.92 -2.56
N SER A 71 -12.85 5.86 -3.87
CA SER A 71 -13.20 7.04 -4.66
C SER A 71 -14.70 7.20 -4.88
N GLN A 72 -15.51 6.20 -4.55
CA GLN A 72 -16.95 6.15 -4.81
C GLN A 72 -17.32 6.29 -6.30
N ILE A 73 -16.35 6.13 -7.20
CA ILE A 73 -16.55 6.15 -8.65
C ILE A 73 -17.09 4.80 -9.11
N GLU A 74 -18.05 4.84 -10.03
CA GLU A 74 -18.62 3.67 -10.70
C GLU A 74 -18.03 3.48 -12.08
N TYR A 75 -17.82 2.22 -12.44
CA TYR A 75 -17.35 1.78 -13.74
C TYR A 75 -18.32 0.74 -14.30
N GLU A 76 -18.63 0.85 -15.58
CA GLU A 76 -19.50 -0.07 -16.31
C GLU A 76 -18.79 -0.56 -17.57
N SER A 77 -18.83 -1.87 -17.81
CA SER A 77 -18.26 -2.46 -19.02
C SER A 77 -19.21 -2.32 -20.21
N GLU A 78 -18.65 -2.34 -21.42
CA GLU A 78 -19.43 -2.68 -22.61
C GLU A 78 -19.90 -4.15 -22.53
N PRO A 79 -20.98 -4.53 -23.23
CA PRO A 79 -21.41 -5.93 -23.32
C PRO A 79 -20.31 -6.81 -23.94
N THR A 80 -20.01 -7.94 -23.30
CA THR A 80 -18.93 -8.88 -23.72
C THR A 80 -19.42 -10.12 -24.44
#